data_AF-A0A9Q0ZY10-F1
#
_entry.id   AF-A0A9Q0ZY10-F1
#
_cell.length_a   1.000
_cell.length_b   1.000
_cell.length_c   1.000
_cell.angle_alpha   90.00
_cell.angle_beta   90.00
_cell.angle_gamma   90.00
#
_symmetry.space_group_name_H-M   'P 1'
#
loop_
_entity.id
_entity.type
_entity.pdbx_description
1 polymer ?
#
loop_
_entity_poly.entity_id
_entity_poly.type
_entity_poly.pdbx_seq_one_letter_code
_entity_poly.pdbx_strand_id
1 'polypeptide(L)'
;MQSLNFPPPIYNNYIPTPQKANPFLFRNRRDQTHRFPPLLLAAKHDLALNDDEDTGGAVAPLPEGLRREVMPRHVAVIMDGNARWARQRGFLEASAGHEAGGRSLRELVELCCEWGIRILTVFAFSYDNWTRPKVEVVFLIRLFEKMLRSELDNFMRNGIRVSTIGDSSSYSGKYDVVQACRNIAQKVKDGAVQMEDIDESLLEQELETNCAQYPCPDLLIRTSGEHRISNFLLWQLAYTELFFAEALWPDFGKAEFIEALASYQQRQRRYGGRRRS
;
A
#
# COMPACT_ATOMS: atom_id res chain seq x y z
N MET A 1 -32.31 -26.21 31.66
CA MET A 1 -31.94 -25.76 33.01
C MET A 1 -30.46 -26.07 33.20
N GLN A 2 -29.65 -25.02 33.42
CA GLN A 2 -28.25 -25.02 33.83
C GLN A 2 -27.21 -25.68 32.90
N SER A 3 -26.61 -24.85 32.05
CA SER A 3 -25.23 -24.99 31.61
C SER A 3 -24.27 -24.62 32.75
N LEU A 4 -23.40 -25.54 33.12
CA LEU A 4 -22.19 -25.29 33.89
C LEU A 4 -21.06 -24.94 32.91
N ASN A 5 -20.37 -23.82 33.12
CA ASN A 5 -19.04 -23.58 32.54
C ASN A 5 -18.17 -22.81 33.54
N PHE A 6 -16.97 -23.35 33.78
CA PHE A 6 -15.91 -22.84 34.64
C PHE A 6 -14.96 -21.88 33.86
N PRO A 7 -13.94 -21.31 34.54
CA PRO A 7 -13.70 -19.87 34.76
C PRO A 7 -13.09 -19.16 33.52
N PRO A 8 -12.88 -17.82 33.53
CA PRO A 8 -12.14 -17.16 32.46
C PRO A 8 -10.63 -17.30 32.69
N PRO A 9 -9.84 -17.65 31.66
CA PRO A 9 -8.43 -17.30 31.66
C PRO A 9 -8.01 -16.84 30.24
N ILE A 10 -7.24 -15.79 29.97
CA ILE A 10 -6.40 -14.89 30.76
C ILE A 10 -6.33 -13.59 29.94
N TYR A 11 -6.46 -12.43 30.57
CA TYR A 11 -5.98 -11.18 30.00
C TYR A 11 -4.48 -11.32 29.73
N ASN A 12 -4.07 -11.59 28.49
CA ASN A 12 -2.69 -11.34 28.13
C ASN A 12 -2.54 -9.85 27.84
N ASN A 13 -2.41 -9.08 28.94
CA ASN A 13 -1.70 -7.81 28.91
C ASN A 13 -0.27 -8.08 28.43
N TYR A 14 -0.08 -8.07 27.12
CA TYR A 14 1.23 -7.85 26.53
C TYR A 14 1.21 -6.45 25.93
N ILE A 15 1.45 -5.45 26.78
CA ILE A 15 2.11 -4.23 26.32
C ILE A 15 3.56 -4.67 26.07
N PRO A 16 4.04 -4.76 24.82
CA PRO A 16 5.45 -4.99 24.61
C PRO A 16 6.16 -3.69 24.98
N THR A 17 6.85 -3.68 26.12
CA THR A 17 8.05 -2.86 26.29
C THR A 17 8.95 -3.02 25.06
N PRO A 18 9.71 -1.98 24.65
CA PRO A 18 10.48 -1.99 23.42
C PRO A 18 11.66 -2.95 23.55
N GLN A 19 11.42 -4.23 23.29
CA GLN A 19 12.44 -5.25 23.19
C GLN A 19 12.41 -5.83 21.78
N LYS A 20 13.45 -5.45 21.04
CA LYS A 20 14.04 -6.11 19.87
C LYS A 20 13.06 -6.56 18.79
N ALA A 21 13.17 -5.86 17.65
CA ALA A 21 12.70 -6.25 16.33
C ALA A 21 12.28 -7.72 16.23
N ASN A 22 11.01 -7.96 15.94
CA ASN A 22 10.53 -9.29 15.58
C ASN A 22 11.26 -9.70 14.29
N PRO A 23 12.21 -10.65 14.28
CA PRO A 23 13.10 -10.89 13.14
C PRO A 23 12.43 -11.64 11.97
N PHE A 24 11.10 -11.71 11.95
CA PHE A 24 10.34 -12.66 11.13
C PHE A 24 10.15 -12.25 9.67
N LEU A 25 10.55 -11.04 9.26
CA LEU A 25 10.53 -10.67 7.85
C LEU A 25 11.53 -11.47 7.01
N PHE A 26 12.55 -12.10 7.61
CA PHE A 26 13.67 -12.68 6.85
C PHE A 26 14.36 -13.90 7.51
N ARG A 27 13.63 -14.88 8.06
CA ARG A 27 14.30 -16.09 8.56
C ARG A 27 14.51 -17.13 7.44
N ASN A 28 15.79 -17.35 7.13
CA ASN A 28 16.39 -18.44 6.35
C ASN A 28 15.56 -19.74 6.35
N ARG A 29 14.87 -20.03 5.25
CA ARG A 29 14.75 -21.41 4.74
C ARG A 29 15.67 -21.50 3.53
N ARG A 30 16.66 -22.38 3.58
CA ARG A 30 17.71 -22.58 2.56
C ARG A 30 17.19 -23.12 1.22
N ASP A 31 15.91 -22.88 0.88
CA ASP A 31 15.30 -23.46 -0.33
C ASP A 31 14.11 -22.66 -0.90
N GLN A 32 14.03 -21.35 -0.63
CA GLN A 32 12.93 -20.53 -1.17
C GLN A 32 13.46 -19.37 -2.01
N THR A 33 13.21 -19.45 -3.31
CA THR A 33 13.44 -18.41 -4.30
C THR A 33 12.87 -17.07 -3.81
N HIS A 34 13.69 -16.02 -3.84
CA HIS A 34 13.40 -14.64 -3.45
C HIS A 34 12.20 -14.04 -4.21
N ARG A 35 11.15 -13.58 -3.53
CA ARG A 35 9.96 -12.94 -4.15
C ARG A 35 9.37 -11.87 -3.20
N PHE A 36 8.86 -10.75 -3.72
CA PHE A 36 8.24 -9.67 -2.93
C PHE A 36 6.82 -9.27 -3.37
N PRO A 37 5.96 -8.89 -2.41
CA PRO A 37 4.64 -8.31 -2.64
C PRO A 37 4.64 -6.77 -2.73
N PRO A 38 3.55 -6.12 -3.19
CA PRO A 38 3.36 -4.68 -3.05
C PRO A 38 3.44 -4.25 -1.59
N LEU A 39 4.00 -3.06 -1.36
CA LEU A 39 4.14 -2.53 -0.02
C LEU A 39 3.06 -1.52 0.31
N LEU A 40 2.52 -1.74 1.48
CA LEU A 40 1.66 -0.83 2.19
C LEU A 40 2.50 -0.11 3.25
N LEU A 41 2.65 1.20 3.10
CA LEU A 41 3.24 2.07 4.11
C LEU A 41 2.09 2.80 4.80
N ALA A 42 1.89 2.55 6.09
CA ALA A 42 0.87 3.20 6.90
C ALA A 42 1.54 4.03 8.00
N ALA A 43 1.25 5.32 8.11
CA ALA A 43 1.71 6.12 9.25
C ALA A 43 1.04 5.61 10.54
N LYS A 44 1.73 5.67 11.69
CA LYS A 44 1.26 5.06 12.96
C LYS A 44 0.16 5.86 13.68
N HIS A 45 -0.38 6.91 13.09
CA HIS A 45 -1.54 7.59 13.66
C HIS A 45 -2.83 6.83 13.31
N ASP A 46 -3.24 6.01 14.28
CA ASP A 46 -4.55 5.37 14.43
C ASP A 46 -4.96 4.34 13.36
N LEU A 47 -4.50 3.10 13.60
CA LEU A 47 -5.24 1.89 13.21
C LEU A 47 -6.31 1.50 14.25
N ALA A 48 -6.56 2.35 15.24
CA ALA A 48 -7.81 2.33 15.98
C ALA A 48 -8.85 3.09 15.16
N LEU A 49 -9.94 2.43 14.82
CA LEU A 49 -11.12 3.01 14.16
C LEU A 49 -11.91 3.94 15.10
N ASN A 50 -11.20 4.82 15.82
CA ASN A 50 -11.80 5.85 16.65
C ASN A 50 -11.38 7.19 16.04
N ASP A 51 -12.27 7.75 15.23
CA ASP A 51 -12.29 9.20 15.05
C ASP A 51 -12.45 9.79 16.47
N ASP A 52 -11.43 10.46 17.02
CA ASP A 52 -11.54 11.52 18.07
C ASP A 52 -10.26 11.81 18.91
N GLU A 53 -9.04 11.46 18.50
CA GLU A 53 -7.83 12.00 19.18
C GLU A 53 -6.94 12.86 18.26
N ASP A 54 -7.22 14.17 18.32
CA ASP A 54 -6.36 15.24 17.84
C ASP A 54 -5.07 15.29 18.67
N THR A 55 -4.06 14.51 18.27
CA THR A 55 -2.72 14.63 18.86
C THR A 55 -2.03 15.88 18.30
N GLY A 56 -2.06 16.97 19.07
CA GLY A 56 -1.52 18.30 18.78
C GLY A 56 0.00 18.38 18.58
N GLY A 57 0.52 17.70 17.56
CA GLY A 57 1.84 17.97 16.98
C GLY A 57 1.74 19.12 15.97
N ALA A 58 2.67 20.08 16.02
CA ALA A 58 2.72 21.21 15.09
C ALA A 58 2.74 20.72 13.63
N VAL A 59 1.69 21.06 12.89
CA VAL A 59 1.19 20.15 11.86
C VAL A 59 1.73 20.45 10.44
N ALA A 60 2.95 20.96 10.24
CA ALA A 60 3.52 21.40 8.94
C ALA A 60 2.60 22.22 7.99
N PRO A 61 3.02 23.41 7.53
CA PRO A 61 2.20 24.21 6.64
C PRO A 61 1.96 23.48 5.31
N LEU A 62 0.70 23.42 4.88
CA LEU A 62 0.36 22.89 3.56
C LEU A 62 0.81 23.87 2.46
N PRO A 63 1.19 23.37 1.28
CA PRO A 63 1.38 24.19 0.09
C PRO A 63 0.16 25.06 -0.23
N GLU A 64 0.40 26.23 -0.84
CA GLU A 64 -0.66 27.15 -1.25
C GLU A 64 -1.68 26.46 -2.17
N GLY A 65 -2.97 26.69 -1.92
CA GLY A 65 -4.07 26.08 -2.68
C GLY A 65 -4.53 24.70 -2.20
N LEU A 66 -3.77 24.02 -1.34
CA LEU A 66 -4.20 22.75 -0.73
C LEU A 66 -4.96 22.96 0.57
N ARG A 67 -6.06 22.21 0.72
CA ARG A 67 -6.96 22.23 1.88
C ARG A 67 -6.86 20.93 2.67
N ARG A 68 -6.72 21.03 4.00
CA ARG A 68 -6.46 19.86 4.87
C ARG A 68 -7.69 18.98 5.02
N GLU A 69 -8.87 19.59 5.08
CA GLU A 69 -10.18 18.98 5.27
C GLU A 69 -10.61 18.04 4.12
N VAL A 70 -10.00 18.19 2.95
CA VAL A 70 -10.27 17.39 1.75
C VAL A 70 -9.03 16.62 1.28
N MET A 71 -8.04 16.40 2.15
CA MET A 71 -6.90 15.55 1.80
C MET A 71 -7.32 14.08 1.65
N PRO A 72 -6.73 13.34 0.68
CA PRO A 72 -6.90 11.89 0.63
C PRO A 72 -6.31 11.25 1.88
N ARG A 73 -7.04 10.32 2.50
CA ARG A 73 -6.55 9.52 3.62
C ARG A 73 -5.61 8.43 3.12
N HIS A 74 -5.90 7.87 1.94
CA HIS A 74 -5.11 6.82 1.32
C HIS A 74 -4.73 7.17 -0.12
N VAL A 75 -3.42 7.27 -0.38
CA VAL A 75 -2.85 7.41 -1.73
C VAL A 75 -2.23 6.09 -2.17
N ALA A 76 -2.52 5.66 -3.39
CA ALA A 76 -1.84 4.55 -4.05
C ALA A 76 -0.97 5.08 -5.20
N VAL A 77 0.22 4.51 -5.42
CA VAL A 77 1.15 4.98 -6.47
C VAL A 77 1.71 3.85 -7.30
N ILE A 78 1.63 3.99 -8.63
CA ILE A 78 2.34 3.15 -9.62
C ILE A 78 3.60 3.90 -10.08
N MET A 79 4.75 3.44 -9.58
CA MET A 79 6.06 4.07 -9.75
C MET A 79 6.72 3.68 -11.09
N ASP A 80 6.11 4.08 -12.20
CA ASP A 80 6.54 3.72 -13.55
C ASP A 80 7.57 4.73 -14.13
N GLY A 81 8.44 4.26 -15.02
CA GLY A 81 9.40 5.10 -15.74
C GLY A 81 10.87 4.98 -15.32
N ASN A 82 11.20 4.21 -14.27
CA ASN A 82 12.59 4.06 -13.78
C ASN A 82 13.61 3.72 -14.88
N ALA A 83 13.35 2.66 -15.66
CA ALA A 83 14.27 2.24 -16.73
C ALA A 83 14.30 3.23 -17.92
N ARG A 84 13.18 3.90 -18.22
CA ARG A 84 13.12 4.96 -19.25
C ARG A 84 13.96 6.16 -18.82
N TRP A 85 13.88 6.55 -17.56
CA TRP A 85 14.63 7.65 -16.97
C TRP A 85 16.14 7.42 -17.06
N ALA A 86 16.59 6.20 -16.72
CA ALA A 86 18.00 5.83 -16.80
C ALA A 86 18.54 5.97 -18.24
N ARG A 87 17.78 5.41 -19.21
CA ARG A 87 18.14 5.44 -20.63
C ARG A 87 18.20 6.85 -21.19
N GLN A 88 17.23 7.70 -20.87
CA GLN A 88 17.19 9.10 -21.34
C GLN A 88 18.39 9.92 -20.87
N ARG A 89 19.01 9.53 -19.75
CA ARG A 89 20.18 10.20 -19.17
C ARG A 89 21.50 9.52 -19.53
N GLY A 90 21.49 8.56 -20.45
CA GLY A 90 22.68 7.88 -20.94
C GLY A 90 23.26 6.82 -20.00
N PHE A 91 22.53 6.40 -18.96
CA PHE A 91 22.94 5.26 -18.15
C PHE A 91 22.79 3.95 -18.94
N LEU A 92 23.82 3.11 -18.88
CA LEU A 92 23.81 1.78 -19.50
C LEU A 92 22.95 0.78 -18.73
N GLU A 93 22.86 0.95 -17.41
CA GLU A 93 22.16 0.04 -16.50
C GLU A 93 20.88 0.66 -15.95
N ALA A 94 19.79 -0.12 -15.87
CA ALA A 94 18.52 0.33 -15.30
C ALA A 94 18.61 0.63 -13.79
N SER A 95 19.62 0.08 -13.11
CA SER A 95 19.86 0.25 -11.67
C SER A 95 19.88 1.71 -11.23
N ALA A 96 20.52 2.59 -12.01
CA ALA A 96 20.60 4.01 -11.72
C ALA A 96 19.21 4.67 -11.63
N GLY A 97 18.27 4.26 -12.49
CA GLY A 97 16.89 4.72 -12.45
C GLY A 97 16.14 4.23 -11.21
N HIS A 98 16.35 2.97 -10.81
CA HIS A 98 15.72 2.41 -9.61
C HIS A 98 16.28 3.02 -8.31
N GLU A 99 17.58 3.32 -8.25
CA GLU A 99 18.18 4.04 -7.13
C GLU A 99 17.62 5.47 -7.03
N ALA A 100 17.45 6.15 -8.17
CA ALA A 100 16.81 7.45 -8.22
C ALA A 100 15.34 7.38 -7.78
N GLY A 101 14.60 6.36 -8.24
CA GLY A 101 13.24 6.11 -7.81
C GLY A 101 13.10 5.82 -6.30
N GLY A 102 14.12 5.22 -5.67
CA GLY A 102 14.15 5.06 -4.21
C GLY A 102 14.20 6.40 -3.46
N ARG A 103 14.89 7.41 -4.01
CA ARG A 103 14.91 8.77 -3.43
C ARG A 103 13.56 9.46 -3.57
N SER A 104 12.90 9.35 -4.72
CA SER A 104 11.55 9.88 -4.92
C SER A 104 10.53 9.22 -3.99
N LEU A 105 10.66 7.91 -3.72
CA LEU A 105 9.82 7.22 -2.75
C LEU A 105 10.01 7.78 -1.33
N ARG A 106 11.26 8.02 -0.93
CA ARG A 106 11.56 8.62 0.38
C ARG A 106 10.92 10.00 0.51
N GLU A 107 11.12 10.86 -0.49
CA GLU A 107 10.53 12.20 -0.52
C GLU A 107 9.00 12.11 -0.44
N LEU A 108 8.36 11.24 -1.23
CA LEU A 108 6.91 11.06 -1.18
C LEU A 108 6.41 10.63 0.20
N VAL A 109 7.12 9.70 0.86
CA VAL A 109 6.77 9.26 2.22
C VAL A 109 6.86 10.41 3.22
N GLU A 110 7.91 11.23 3.14
CA GLU A 110 8.08 12.43 3.98
C GLU A 110 6.92 13.41 3.76
N LEU A 111 6.58 13.71 2.51
CA LEU A 111 5.46 14.60 2.17
C LEU A 111 4.11 14.05 2.65
N CYS A 112 3.88 12.74 2.54
CA CYS A 112 2.68 12.10 3.09
C CYS A 112 2.57 12.29 4.60
N CYS A 113 3.68 12.12 5.32
CA CYS A 113 3.71 12.33 6.77
C CYS A 113 3.47 13.80 7.14
N GLU A 114 4.15 14.73 6.46
CA GLU A 114 4.00 16.17 6.69
C GLU A 114 2.57 16.66 6.44
N TRP A 115 1.92 16.16 5.38
CA TRP A 115 0.62 16.65 4.93
C TRP A 115 -0.57 15.86 5.47
N GLY A 116 -0.31 14.89 6.36
CA GLY A 116 -1.36 14.14 7.06
C GLY A 116 -2.04 13.06 6.23
N ILE A 117 -1.38 12.55 5.18
CA ILE A 117 -1.84 11.39 4.42
C ILE A 117 -1.49 10.14 5.25
N ARG A 118 -2.51 9.38 5.64
CA ARG A 118 -2.37 8.30 6.62
C ARG A 118 -1.81 7.02 6.01
N ILE A 119 -2.15 6.74 4.75
CA ILE A 119 -1.82 5.48 4.09
C ILE A 119 -1.25 5.76 2.69
N LEU A 120 -0.11 5.12 2.40
CA LEU A 120 0.53 5.11 1.11
C LEU A 120 0.72 3.65 0.64
N THR A 121 0.04 3.23 -0.42
CA THR A 121 0.30 1.94 -1.08
C THR A 121 1.17 2.14 -2.31
N VAL A 122 2.29 1.44 -2.41
CA VAL A 122 3.20 1.56 -3.57
C VAL A 122 3.26 0.28 -4.37
N PHE A 123 3.09 0.41 -5.68
CA PHE A 123 3.24 -0.70 -6.62
C PHE A 123 4.69 -0.80 -7.08
N ALA A 124 5.48 -1.56 -6.33
CA ALA A 124 6.91 -1.73 -6.62
C ALA A 124 7.18 -2.76 -7.73
N PHE A 125 6.42 -3.86 -7.77
CA PHE A 125 6.56 -4.92 -8.75
C PHE A 125 5.19 -5.48 -9.18
N SER A 126 4.91 -5.45 -10.49
CA SER A 126 3.73 -6.10 -11.04
C SER A 126 3.99 -7.57 -11.38
N TYR A 127 2.91 -8.37 -11.46
CA TYR A 127 2.95 -9.72 -12.04
C TYR A 127 3.60 -9.72 -13.43
N ASP A 128 3.31 -8.71 -14.25
CA ASP A 128 3.86 -8.61 -15.62
C ASP A 128 5.39 -8.41 -15.63
N ASN A 129 5.99 -7.88 -14.56
CA ASN A 129 7.45 -7.76 -14.46
C ASN A 129 8.16 -9.12 -14.41
N TRP A 130 7.44 -10.20 -14.08
CA TRP A 130 7.97 -11.57 -14.11
C TRP A 130 8.15 -12.13 -15.52
N THR A 131 7.65 -11.44 -16.56
CA THR A 131 7.94 -11.79 -17.97
C THR A 131 9.35 -11.36 -18.41
N ARG A 132 10.03 -10.53 -17.62
CA ARG A 132 11.41 -10.09 -17.89
C ARG A 132 12.43 -11.21 -17.62
N PRO A 133 13.67 -11.10 -18.15
CA PRO A 133 14.72 -12.06 -17.87
C PRO A 133 14.93 -12.25 -16.35
N LYS A 134 15.01 -13.51 -15.89
CA LYS A 134 15.09 -13.84 -14.45
C LYS A 134 16.21 -13.11 -13.71
N VAL A 135 17.33 -12.83 -14.38
CA VAL A 135 18.47 -12.10 -13.82
C VAL A 135 18.07 -10.66 -13.49
N GLU A 136 17.33 -9.99 -14.37
CA GLU A 136 16.82 -8.63 -14.16
C GLU A 136 15.83 -8.61 -12.98
N VAL A 137 14.88 -9.55 -12.95
CA VAL A 137 13.88 -9.63 -11.86
C VAL A 137 14.54 -9.82 -10.49
N VAL A 138 15.49 -10.76 -10.38
CA VAL A 138 16.23 -10.99 -9.13
C VAL A 138 17.06 -9.78 -8.72
N PHE A 139 17.69 -9.10 -9.68
CA PHE A 139 18.45 -7.88 -9.40
C PHE A 139 17.54 -6.76 -8.88
N LEU A 140 16.41 -6.52 -9.54
CA LEU A 140 15.46 -5.48 -9.13
C LEU A 140 14.88 -5.75 -7.74
N ILE A 141 14.52 -7.01 -7.46
CA ILE A 141 14.05 -7.44 -6.14
C ILE A 141 15.12 -7.12 -5.08
N ARG A 142 16.38 -7.49 -5.30
CA ARG A 142 17.47 -7.23 -4.35
C ARG A 142 17.75 -5.75 -4.15
N LEU A 143 17.67 -4.95 -5.22
CA LEU A 143 17.84 -3.51 -5.15
C LEU A 143 16.73 -2.87 -4.31
N PHE A 144 15.50 -3.31 -4.50
CA PHE A 144 14.36 -2.85 -3.75
C PHE A 144 14.39 -3.32 -2.28
N GLU A 145 14.77 -4.56 -2.00
CA GLU A 145 15.04 -5.04 -0.63
C GLU A 145 16.07 -4.17 0.07
N LYS A 146 17.16 -3.85 -0.62
CA LYS A 146 18.25 -3.04 -0.07
C LYS A 146 17.77 -1.62 0.24
N MET A 147 17.01 -1.02 -0.67
CA MET A 147 16.40 0.30 -0.49
C MET A 147 15.40 0.29 0.66
N LEU A 148 14.46 -0.67 0.70
CA LEU A 148 13.52 -0.77 1.80
C LEU A 148 14.25 -0.95 3.12
N ARG A 149 15.26 -1.82 3.21
CA ARG A 149 16.02 -2.03 4.45
C ARG A 149 16.74 -0.76 4.89
N SER A 150 17.31 0.03 3.98
CA SER A 150 17.96 1.29 4.34
C SER A 150 16.95 2.33 4.84
N GLU A 151 15.72 2.31 4.32
CA GLU A 151 14.67 3.25 4.71
C GLU A 151 13.83 2.79 5.91
N LEU A 152 13.70 1.47 6.11
CA LEU A 152 12.86 0.87 7.14
C LEU A 152 13.24 1.37 8.53
N ASP A 153 14.53 1.51 8.82
CA ASP A 153 14.99 2.05 10.10
C ASP A 153 14.59 3.52 10.30
N ASN A 154 14.63 4.32 9.24
CA ASN A 154 14.15 5.72 9.28
C ASN A 154 12.63 5.76 9.45
N PHE A 155 11.91 4.96 8.68
CA PHE A 155 10.46 4.86 8.74
C PHE A 155 9.98 4.43 10.13
N MET A 156 10.59 3.39 10.71
CA MET A 156 10.24 2.93 12.06
C MET A 156 10.55 3.99 13.12
N ARG A 157 11.67 4.70 13.02
CA ARG A 157 12.00 5.82 13.93
C ARG A 157 10.98 6.96 13.85
N ASN A 158 10.46 7.23 12.67
CA ASN A 158 9.44 8.26 12.44
C ASN A 158 8.01 7.77 12.69
N GLY A 159 7.83 6.59 13.31
CA GLY A 159 6.51 6.05 13.59
C GLY A 159 5.74 5.71 12.32
N ILE A 160 6.40 5.16 11.30
CA ILE A 160 5.75 4.64 10.09
C ILE A 160 5.73 3.11 10.21
N ARG A 161 4.55 2.53 10.03
CA ARG A 161 4.33 1.08 9.94
C ARG A 161 4.47 0.65 8.48
N VAL A 162 5.34 -0.32 8.25
CA VAL A 162 5.50 -0.93 6.94
C VAL A 162 4.85 -2.31 6.96
N SER A 163 4.01 -2.58 5.97
CA SER A 163 3.33 -3.84 5.76
C SER A 163 3.40 -4.20 4.28
N THR A 164 3.15 -5.47 4.00
CA THR A 164 3.20 -6.05 2.66
C THR A 164 1.85 -6.66 2.36
N ILE A 165 1.30 -6.38 1.19
CA ILE A 165 0.00 -6.90 0.75
C ILE A 165 0.20 -8.05 -0.23
N GLY A 166 -0.37 -9.21 0.08
CA GLY A 166 -0.32 -10.38 -0.78
C GLY A 166 0.83 -11.35 -0.51
N ASP A 167 0.71 -12.55 -1.06
CA ASP A 167 1.82 -13.50 -1.02
C ASP A 167 2.99 -12.89 -1.80
N SER A 168 4.17 -13.07 -1.21
CA SER A 168 5.47 -12.66 -1.70
C SER A 168 5.71 -12.95 -3.18
N SER A 169 4.93 -13.82 -3.81
CA SER A 169 5.15 -14.33 -5.14
C SER A 169 4.73 -13.41 -6.29
N SER A 170 3.61 -12.68 -6.24
CA SER A 170 3.16 -11.81 -7.34
C SER A 170 1.73 -11.27 -7.17
N TYR A 171 1.56 -10.12 -6.52
CA TYR A 171 0.22 -9.50 -6.46
C TYR A 171 -0.27 -9.09 -7.86
N SER A 172 -1.52 -9.40 -8.13
CA SER A 172 -2.28 -8.87 -9.25
C SER A 172 -3.75 -8.84 -8.86
N GLY A 173 -4.48 -7.78 -9.18
CA GLY A 173 -5.87 -7.63 -8.75
C GLY A 173 -6.77 -8.76 -9.28
N LYS A 174 -6.51 -9.28 -10.49
CA LYS A 174 -7.20 -10.47 -10.99
C LYS A 174 -6.92 -11.71 -10.14
N TYR A 175 -5.66 -11.92 -9.75
CA TYR A 175 -5.27 -13.05 -8.91
C TYR A 175 -5.93 -12.95 -7.53
N ASP A 176 -5.90 -11.76 -6.93
CA ASP A 176 -6.50 -11.42 -5.64
C ASP A 176 -8.00 -11.81 -5.61
N VAL A 177 -8.76 -11.33 -6.59
CA VAL A 177 -10.19 -11.68 -6.73
C VAL A 177 -10.40 -13.18 -6.93
N VAL A 178 -9.59 -13.84 -7.76
CA VAL A 178 -9.72 -15.29 -7.99
C VAL A 178 -9.41 -16.08 -6.72
N GLN A 179 -8.40 -15.70 -5.93
CA GLN A 179 -8.11 -16.38 -4.66
C GLN A 179 -9.20 -16.12 -3.64
N ALA A 180 -9.71 -14.90 -3.53
CA ALA A 180 -10.85 -14.59 -2.65
C ALA A 180 -12.06 -15.50 -2.99
N CYS A 181 -12.44 -15.61 -4.27
CA CYS A 181 -13.51 -16.51 -4.70
C CYS A 181 -13.24 -17.98 -4.34
N ARG A 182 -12.00 -18.46 -4.50
CA ARG A 182 -11.61 -19.84 -4.12
C ARG A 182 -11.71 -20.06 -2.61
N ASN A 183 -11.29 -19.09 -1.81
CA ASN A 183 -11.35 -19.15 -0.35
C ASN A 183 -12.81 -19.21 0.12
N ILE A 184 -13.69 -18.36 -0.44
CA ILE A 184 -15.14 -18.40 -0.17
C ILE A 184 -15.72 -19.76 -0.55
N ALA A 185 -15.43 -20.25 -1.77
CA ALA A 185 -15.94 -21.54 -2.23
C ALA A 185 -15.50 -22.70 -1.31
N GLN A 186 -14.27 -22.65 -0.80
CA GLN A 186 -13.77 -23.62 0.16
C GLN A 186 -14.49 -23.51 1.51
N LYS A 187 -14.72 -22.30 2.03
CA LYS A 187 -15.49 -22.06 3.26
C LYS A 187 -16.93 -22.54 3.16
N VAL A 188 -17.57 -22.38 1.99
CA VAL A 188 -18.91 -22.93 1.72
C VAL A 188 -18.88 -24.46 1.74
N LYS A 189 -17.90 -25.07 1.08
CA LYS A 189 -17.73 -26.53 1.07
C LYS A 189 -17.50 -27.11 2.47
N ASP A 190 -16.80 -26.38 3.33
CA ASP A 190 -16.50 -26.77 4.71
C ASP A 190 -17.66 -26.44 5.68
N GLY A 191 -18.75 -25.83 5.19
CA GLY A 191 -19.92 -25.44 5.99
C GLY A 191 -19.71 -24.23 6.90
N ALA A 192 -18.59 -23.51 6.74
CA ALA A 192 -18.25 -22.33 7.55
C ALA A 192 -19.01 -21.05 7.11
N VAL A 193 -19.51 -21.01 5.87
CA VAL A 193 -20.26 -19.89 5.27
C VAL A 193 -21.40 -20.49 4.44
N GLN A 194 -22.61 -19.91 4.48
CA GLN A 194 -23.69 -20.31 3.57
C GLN A 194 -23.67 -19.48 2.28
N MET A 195 -24.26 -19.98 1.19
CA MET A 195 -24.24 -19.26 -0.09
C MET A 195 -24.95 -17.90 -0.01
N GLU A 196 -25.98 -17.81 0.82
CA GLU A 196 -26.79 -16.62 1.03
C GLU A 196 -26.03 -15.52 1.80
N ASP A 197 -24.96 -15.89 2.50
CA ASP A 197 -24.09 -14.97 3.26
C ASP A 197 -22.99 -14.35 2.39
N ILE A 198 -22.91 -14.71 1.09
CA ILE A 198 -21.89 -14.18 0.17
C ILE A 198 -22.30 -12.79 -0.31
N ASP A 199 -21.58 -11.77 0.15
CA ASP A 199 -21.75 -10.37 -0.26
C ASP A 199 -20.42 -9.65 -0.53
N GLU A 200 -20.48 -8.35 -0.84
CA GLU A 200 -19.30 -7.50 -1.06
C GLU A 200 -18.38 -7.46 0.18
N SER A 201 -18.95 -7.48 1.40
CA SER A 201 -18.18 -7.42 2.64
C SER A 201 -17.38 -8.70 2.87
N LEU A 202 -17.99 -9.86 2.62
CA LEU A 202 -17.29 -11.14 2.68
C LEU A 202 -16.15 -11.17 1.66
N LEU A 203 -16.40 -10.75 0.41
CA LEU A 203 -15.34 -10.72 -0.59
C LEU A 203 -14.19 -9.79 -0.16
N GLU A 204 -14.50 -8.61 0.36
CA GLU A 204 -13.51 -7.64 0.88
C GLU A 204 -12.60 -8.22 1.98
N GLN A 205 -13.14 -9.10 2.82
CA GLN A 205 -12.41 -9.80 3.89
C GLN A 205 -11.51 -10.92 3.37
N GLU A 206 -11.87 -11.54 2.24
CA GLU A 206 -11.10 -12.64 1.64
C GLU A 206 -10.01 -12.18 0.65
N LEU A 207 -10.03 -10.92 0.22
CA LEU A 207 -8.96 -10.33 -0.58
C LEU A 207 -7.65 -10.26 0.24
N GLU A 208 -6.51 -10.43 -0.42
CA GLU A 208 -5.17 -10.33 0.17
C GLU A 208 -4.87 -8.96 0.78
N THR A 209 -5.51 -7.92 0.22
CA THR A 209 -5.49 -6.55 0.75
C THR A 209 -6.25 -6.39 2.05
N ASN A 210 -7.21 -7.29 2.31
CA ASN A 210 -8.17 -7.24 3.41
C ASN A 210 -8.68 -5.81 3.66
N CYS A 211 -9.65 -5.39 2.84
CA CYS A 211 -10.13 -3.99 2.85
C CYS A 211 -10.83 -3.60 4.17
N ALA A 212 -11.15 -4.57 5.03
CA ALA A 212 -11.62 -4.31 6.40
C ALA A 212 -10.49 -3.78 7.31
N GLN A 213 -9.24 -4.13 7.02
CA GLN A 213 -8.07 -3.65 7.76
C GLN A 213 -7.53 -2.33 7.20
N TYR A 214 -7.62 -2.12 5.89
CA TYR A 214 -7.12 -0.92 5.22
C TYR A 214 -8.18 -0.34 4.27
N PRO A 215 -8.57 0.94 4.42
CA PRO A 215 -9.55 1.55 3.53
C PRO A 215 -9.06 1.58 2.08
N CYS A 216 -9.96 1.57 1.11
CA CYS A 216 -9.62 1.72 -0.31
C CYS A 216 -8.88 3.04 -0.58
N PRO A 217 -8.02 3.11 -1.61
CA PRO A 217 -7.36 4.37 -1.98
C PRO A 217 -8.36 5.45 -2.37
N ASP A 218 -8.16 6.65 -1.87
CA ASP A 218 -8.89 7.84 -2.32
C ASP A 218 -8.35 8.33 -3.67
N LEU A 219 -7.03 8.24 -3.85
CA LEU A 219 -6.30 8.72 -5.01
C LEU A 219 -5.28 7.67 -5.48
N LEU A 220 -5.31 7.33 -6.77
CA LEU A 220 -4.25 6.59 -7.46
C LEU A 220 -3.45 7.54 -8.33
N ILE A 221 -2.14 7.58 -8.11
CA ILE A 221 -1.18 8.28 -8.96
C ILE A 221 -0.43 7.26 -9.80
N ARG A 222 -0.32 7.50 -11.09
CA ARG A 222 0.59 6.76 -11.97
C ARG A 222 1.48 7.71 -12.74
N THR A 223 2.78 7.47 -12.70
CA THR A 223 3.77 8.25 -13.43
C THR A 223 3.98 7.74 -14.86
N SER A 224 4.79 8.47 -15.63
CA SER A 224 5.29 8.17 -16.97
C SER A 224 4.31 8.26 -18.16
N GLY A 225 3.19 8.98 -17.99
CA GLY A 225 2.21 9.25 -19.06
C GLY A 225 1.35 8.05 -19.45
N GLU A 226 1.41 6.95 -18.70
CA GLU A 226 0.72 5.70 -19.05
C GLU A 226 -0.70 5.66 -18.47
N HIS A 227 -1.73 5.67 -19.32
CA HIS A 227 -3.14 5.73 -18.90
C HIS A 227 -3.75 4.33 -18.67
N ARG A 228 -3.22 3.57 -17.71
CA ARG A 228 -3.80 2.29 -17.28
C ARG A 228 -3.50 2.00 -15.81
N ILE A 229 -4.26 1.13 -15.17
CA ILE A 229 -4.00 0.70 -13.78
C ILE A 229 -3.12 -0.55 -13.69
N SER A 230 -2.84 -1.22 -14.81
CA SER A 230 -1.91 -2.37 -14.89
C SER A 230 -2.21 -3.49 -13.88
N ASN A 231 -3.49 -3.86 -13.72
CA ASN A 231 -3.91 -4.94 -12.83
C ASN A 231 -3.50 -4.72 -11.36
N PHE A 232 -3.34 -3.46 -10.95
CA PHE A 232 -3.10 -3.06 -9.57
C PHE A 232 -4.45 -2.76 -8.90
N LEU A 233 -4.66 -3.29 -7.69
CA LEU A 233 -5.79 -2.99 -6.80
C LEU A 233 -7.18 -2.95 -7.49
N LEU A 234 -7.50 -3.95 -8.33
CA LEU A 234 -8.69 -3.89 -9.20
C LEU A 234 -10.01 -3.67 -8.45
N TRP A 235 -10.19 -4.33 -7.30
CA TRP A 235 -11.40 -4.18 -6.50
C TRP A 235 -11.40 -2.85 -5.75
N GLN A 236 -10.26 -2.51 -5.16
CA GLN A 236 -10.10 -1.36 -4.28
C GLN A 236 -10.16 -0.04 -5.04
N LEU A 237 -9.82 -0.04 -6.33
CA LEU A 237 -9.83 1.14 -7.19
C LEU A 237 -11.21 1.50 -7.76
N ALA A 238 -12.27 0.76 -7.44
CA ALA A 238 -13.60 0.94 -8.05
C ALA A 238 -14.16 2.37 -7.96
N TYR A 239 -13.81 3.10 -6.89
CA TYR A 239 -14.23 4.49 -6.66
C TYR A 239 -13.06 5.45 -6.44
N THR A 240 -11.84 5.01 -6.73
CA THR A 240 -10.62 5.81 -6.54
C THR A 240 -10.49 6.85 -7.63
N GLU A 241 -10.10 8.07 -7.26
CA GLU A 241 -9.74 9.10 -8.23
C GLU A 241 -8.40 8.78 -8.89
N LEU A 242 -8.32 8.93 -10.21
CA LEU A 242 -7.13 8.58 -10.99
C LEU A 242 -6.40 9.84 -11.46
N PHE A 243 -5.10 9.90 -11.19
CA PHE A 243 -4.19 10.93 -11.67
C PHE A 243 -3.02 10.31 -12.43
N PHE A 244 -2.82 10.76 -13.67
CA PHE A 244 -1.73 10.29 -14.54
C PHE A 244 -0.74 11.44 -14.74
N ALA A 245 0.46 11.29 -14.18
CA ALA A 245 1.56 12.23 -14.33
C ALA A 245 2.41 11.88 -15.55
N GLU A 246 2.74 12.88 -16.37
CA GLU A 246 3.69 12.75 -17.49
C GLU A 246 5.12 12.49 -16.99
N ALA A 247 5.49 13.04 -15.83
CA ALA A 247 6.81 12.87 -15.23
C ALA A 247 7.16 11.38 -15.04
N LEU A 248 8.40 11.01 -15.34
CA LEU A 248 8.94 9.69 -14.99
C LEU A 248 9.12 9.59 -13.47
N TRP A 249 8.96 8.41 -12.89
CA TRP A 249 9.01 8.24 -11.43
C TRP A 249 10.20 8.91 -10.74
N PRO A 250 11.45 8.80 -11.22
CA PRO A 250 12.57 9.45 -10.53
C PRO A 250 12.60 10.98 -10.64
N ASP A 251 11.79 11.57 -11.52
CA ASP A 251 11.58 13.01 -11.64
C ASP A 251 10.27 13.48 -10.97
N PHE A 252 9.48 12.57 -10.40
CA PHE A 252 8.26 12.90 -9.66
C PHE A 252 8.64 13.35 -8.23
N GLY A 253 8.47 14.64 -7.94
CA GLY A 253 8.78 15.23 -6.65
C GLY A 253 7.62 16.04 -6.06
N LYS A 254 7.94 16.94 -5.14
CA LYS A 254 6.96 17.78 -4.44
C LYS A 254 5.99 18.53 -5.37
N ALA A 255 6.45 19.06 -6.49
CA ALA A 255 5.61 19.88 -7.39
C ALA A 255 4.54 19.03 -8.08
N GLU A 256 4.91 17.88 -8.63
CA GLU A 256 3.99 16.94 -9.28
C GLU A 256 3.01 16.33 -8.27
N PHE A 257 3.46 16.12 -7.03
CA PHE A 257 2.58 15.64 -5.98
C PHE A 257 1.54 16.69 -5.56
N ILE A 258 1.92 17.97 -5.47
CA ILE A 258 0.98 19.07 -5.24
C ILE A 258 -0.07 19.12 -6.35
N GLU A 259 0.34 18.95 -7.61
CA GLU A 259 -0.59 18.92 -8.74
C GLU A 259 -1.60 17.77 -8.62
N ALA A 260 -1.12 16.57 -8.29
CA ALA A 260 -1.98 15.40 -8.08
C ALA A 260 -3.02 15.64 -6.97
N LEU A 261 -2.58 16.22 -5.84
CA LEU A 261 -3.45 16.55 -4.72
C LEU A 261 -4.43 17.67 -5.07
N ALA A 262 -3.99 18.70 -5.77
CA ALA A 262 -4.86 19.79 -6.23
C ALA A 262 -5.95 19.26 -7.18
N SER A 263 -5.59 18.38 -8.11
CA SER A 263 -6.53 17.69 -9.01
C SER A 263 -7.55 16.87 -8.24
N TYR A 264 -7.13 16.13 -7.20
CA TYR A 264 -8.04 15.40 -6.30
C TYR A 264 -9.01 16.36 -5.59
N GLN A 265 -8.52 17.48 -5.05
CA GLN A 265 -9.34 18.42 -4.28
C GLN A 265 -10.32 19.27 -5.11
N GLN A 266 -10.07 19.42 -6.42
CA GLN A 266 -10.96 20.14 -7.33
C GLN A 266 -12.20 19.34 -7.71
N ARG A 267 -12.13 18.00 -7.62
CA ARG A 267 -13.26 17.15 -7.98
C ARG A 267 -14.34 17.29 -6.91
N GLN A 268 -15.49 17.83 -7.30
CA GLN A 268 -16.68 17.81 -6.45
C GLN A 268 -16.99 16.34 -6.16
N ARG A 269 -16.92 15.94 -4.88
CA ARG A 269 -17.46 14.66 -4.43
C ARG A 269 -18.93 14.63 -4.86
N ARG A 270 -19.23 13.97 -5.98
CA ARG A 270 -20.62 13.78 -6.41
C ARG A 270 -21.27 13.00 -5.28
N TYR A 271 -22.29 13.59 -4.67
CA TYR A 271 -23.05 13.01 -3.57
C TYR A 271 -23.61 11.64 -4.02
N GLY A 272 -22.86 10.58 -3.72
CA GLY A 272 -23.21 9.19 -3.96
C GLY A 272 -22.46 8.23 -3.03
N GLY A 273 -21.56 8.73 -2.18
CA GLY A 273 -20.87 7.93 -1.17
C GLY A 273 -21.86 7.45 -0.10
N ARG A 274 -22.14 6.15 -0.09
CA ARG A 274 -22.80 5.44 1.01
C ARG A 274 -22.28 5.97 2.35
N ARG A 275 -23.14 6.63 3.14
CA ARG A 275 -22.95 6.69 4.59
C ARG A 275 -23.00 5.25 5.07
N ARG A 276 -21.85 4.67 5.45
CA ARG A 276 -21.85 3.45 6.27
C ARG A 276 -22.37 3.88 7.64
N SER A 277 -23.65 3.58 7.89
CA SER A 277 -24.34 3.66 9.19
C SER A 277 -23.93 2.51 10.08
#